data_AF-A0A4R9A9E0-F1
#
_entry.id   AF-A0A4R9A9E0-F1
#
_cell.length_a   1.000
_cell.length_b   1.000
_cell.length_c   1.000
_cell.angle_alpha   90.00
_cell.angle_beta   90.00
_cell.angle_gamma   90.00
#
_symmetry.space_group_name_H-M   'P 1'
#
loop_
_entity.id
_entity.type
_entity.pdbx_description
1 polymer ?
#
loop_
_entity_poly.entity_id
_entity_poly.type
_entity_poly.pdbx_seq_one_letter_code
_entity_poly.pdbx_strand_id
1 'polypeptide(L)' 'MEKRTERQNIHEIIERLTAQFSLVTRSRVDHVIELEYVKLNGRPVLQYVSNLVEHAAKARLARVAVVNVAA' A
#
# COMPACT_ATOMS: atom_id res chain seq x y z
N MET A 1 4.65 17.24 13.31
CA MET A 1 5.20 16.00 12.71
C MET A 1 5.95 16.40 11.47
N GLU A 2 7.26 16.17 11.44
CA GLU A 2 8.09 16.46 10.27
C GLU A 2 7.67 15.52 9.12
N LYS A 3 7.35 16.08 7.95
CA LYS A 3 6.99 15.26 6.78
C LYS A 3 8.28 14.62 6.27
N ARG A 4 8.37 13.30 6.42
CA ARG A 4 9.46 12.53 5.83
C ARG A 4 9.46 12.67 4.31
N THR A 5 10.64 12.70 3.74
CA THR A 5 10.83 12.60 2.30
C THR A 5 10.42 11.21 1.82
N GLU A 6 9.96 11.13 0.57
CA GLU A 6 9.59 9.89 -0.08
C GLU A 6 10.71 8.85 -0.04
N ARG A 7 11.96 9.29 -0.22
CA ARG A 7 13.16 8.45 -0.13
C ARG A 7 13.35 7.83 1.25
N GLN A 8 13.09 8.59 2.33
CA GLN A 8 13.16 8.06 3.69
C GLN A 8 12.09 6.99 3.93
N ASN A 9 10.87 7.22 3.41
CA ASN A 9 9.78 6.24 3.51
C ASN A 9 10.11 4.95 2.75
N ILE A 10 10.69 5.04 1.55
CA ILE A 10 11.12 3.89 0.75
C ILE A 10 12.17 3.07 1.50
N HIS A 11 13.18 3.73 2.10
CA HIS A 11 14.20 3.04 2.88
C HIS A 11 13.62 2.23 4.05
N GLU A 12 12.68 2.80 4.81
CA GLU A 12 12.06 2.08 5.91
C GLU A 12 11.18 0.91 5.45
N ILE A 13 10.57 1.02 4.26
CA ILE A 13 9.84 -0.08 3.64
C ILE A 13 10.81 -1.21 3.30
N ILE A 14 11.96 -0.91 2.68
CA ILE A 14 13.01 -1.89 2.37
C ILE A 14 13.44 -2.65 3.62
N GLU A 15 13.77 -1.93 4.71
CA GLU A 15 14.21 -2.54 5.96
C GLU A 15 13.13 -3.44 6.57
N ARG A 16 11.87 -2.97 6.61
CA ARG A 16 10.75 -3.77 7.13
C ARG A 16 10.50 -5.02 6.30
N LEU A 17 10.52 -4.91 4.97
CA LEU A 17 10.28 -6.06 4.08
C LEU A 17 11.46 -7.04 4.13
N THR A 18 12.69 -6.57 4.25
CA THR A 18 13.86 -7.44 4.43
C THR A 18 13.76 -8.23 5.74
N ALA A 19 13.30 -7.61 6.82
CA ALA A 19 13.05 -8.29 8.09
C ALA A 19 11.88 -9.30 8.00
N GLN A 20 10.80 -8.94 7.30
CA GLN A 20 9.62 -9.79 7.15
C GLN A 20 9.87 -10.99 6.23
N PHE A 21 10.67 -10.81 5.17
CA PHE A 21 10.99 -11.83 4.17
C PHE A 21 12.46 -12.25 4.29
N SER A 22 12.83 -12.85 5.42
CA SER A 22 14.22 -13.21 5.76
C SER A 22 14.90 -14.19 4.78
N LEU A 23 14.13 -14.91 3.97
CA LEU A 23 14.64 -15.80 2.91
C LEU A 23 14.92 -15.08 1.58
N VAL A 24 14.50 -13.82 1.47
CA VAL A 24 14.69 -12.99 0.28
C VAL A 24 15.85 -12.03 0.53
N THR A 25 16.82 -12.01 -0.37
CA THR A 25 17.96 -11.08 -0.27
C THR A 25 17.49 -9.63 -0.36
N ARG A 26 18.09 -8.73 0.43
CA ARG A 26 17.80 -7.28 0.41
C ARG A 26 17.81 -6.69 -1.01
N SER A 27 18.78 -7.06 -1.83
CA SER A 27 18.87 -6.62 -3.25
C SER A 27 17.64 -6.98 -4.09
N ARG A 28 16.99 -8.11 -3.78
CA ARG A 28 15.75 -8.54 -4.46
C ARG A 28 14.56 -7.74 -3.95
N VAL A 29 14.50 -7.43 -2.66
CA VAL A 29 13.50 -6.53 -2.07
C VAL A 29 13.62 -5.13 -2.67
N ASP A 30 14.84 -4.58 -2.73
CA ASP A 30 15.14 -3.29 -3.38
C ASP A 30 14.63 -3.26 -4.82
N HIS A 31 14.97 -4.29 -5.60
CA HIS A 31 14.56 -4.36 -7.00
C HIS A 31 13.04 -4.43 -7.18
N VAL A 32 12.33 -5.20 -6.34
CA VAL A 32 10.86 -5.27 -6.40
C VAL A 32 10.24 -3.92 -6.04
N ILE A 33 10.74 -3.24 -5.02
CA ILE A 33 10.23 -1.92 -4.62
C ILE A 33 10.44 -0.90 -5.75
N GLU A 34 11.61 -0.89 -6.39
CA GLU A 34 11.86 -0.01 -7.54
C GLU A 34 10.89 -0.28 -8.70
N LEU A 35 10.65 -1.57 -9.03
CA LEU A 35 9.68 -1.94 -10.06
C LEU A 35 8.26 -1.48 -9.74
N GLU A 36 7.82 -1.62 -8.48
CA GLU A 36 6.52 -1.11 -8.08
C GLU A 36 6.49 0.42 -8.09
N TYR A 37 7.56 1.09 -7.63
CA TYR A 37 7.67 2.54 -7.61
C TYR A 37 7.53 3.15 -9.01
N VAL A 38 8.21 2.58 -10.00
CA VAL A 38 8.14 3.03 -11.39
C VAL A 38 6.72 2.94 -11.96
N LYS A 39 5.92 1.93 -11.57
CA LYS A 39 4.50 1.84 -12.00
C LYS A 39 3.64 2.97 -11.46
N LEU A 40 4.03 3.53 -10.32
CA LEU A 40 3.34 4.63 -9.66
C LEU A 40 3.82 5.99 -10.16
N ASN A 41 5.00 6.05 -10.78
CA ASN A 41 5.57 7.28 -11.30
C ASN A 41 4.63 7.91 -12.35
N GLY A 42 4.33 9.20 -12.22
CA GLY A 42 3.37 9.93 -13.05
C GLY A 42 1.89 9.75 -12.67
N ARG A 43 1.55 8.94 -11.66
CA ARG A 43 0.20 8.83 -11.12
C ARG A 43 0.08 9.60 -9.81
N PRO A 44 -0.81 10.60 -9.69
CA PRO A 44 -0.96 11.33 -8.44
C PRO A 44 -1.42 10.40 -7.32
N VAL A 45 -0.72 10.44 -6.17
CA VAL A 45 -1.06 9.67 -4.95
C VAL A 45 -2.55 9.78 -4.59
N LEU A 46 -3.17 10.93 -4.89
CA LEU A 46 -4.60 11.19 -4.68
C LEU A 46 -5.51 10.17 -5.40
N GLN A 47 -5.12 9.66 -6.57
CA GLN A 47 -5.90 8.63 -7.29
C GLN A 47 -5.95 7.31 -6.52
N TYR A 48 -4.88 6.95 -5.80
CA TYR A 48 -4.84 5.75 -4.97
C TYR A 48 -5.69 5.91 -3.71
N VAL A 49 -5.69 7.10 -3.10
CA VAL A 49 -6.55 7.41 -1.95
C VAL A 49 -8.02 7.23 -2.33
N SER A 50 -8.46 7.78 -3.47
CA SER A 50 -9.83 7.61 -3.94
C SER A 50 -10.21 6.13 -4.15
N ASN A 51 -9.35 5.34 -4.78
CA ASN A 51 -9.59 3.91 -5.00
C ASN A 51 -9.67 3.12 -3.68
N LEU A 52 -8.78 3.40 -2.73
CA LEU A 52 -8.77 2.75 -1.41
C LEU A 52 -10.01 3.12 -0.59
N VAL A 53 -10.42 4.39 -0.63
CA VAL A 53 -11.64 4.88 0.03
C VAL A 53 -12.86 4.20 -0.56
N GLU A 54 -12.97 4.13 -1.88
CA GLU A 54 -14.09 3.45 -2.56
C GLU A 54 -14.14 1.96 -2.19
N HIS A 55 -13.00 1.27 -2.22
CA HIS A 55 -12.93 -0.13 -1.84
C HIS A 55 -13.35 -0.36 -0.39
N ALA A 56 -12.85 0.44 0.55
CA ALA A 56 -13.23 0.36 1.96
C ALA A 56 -14.73 0.69 2.18
N ALA A 57 -15.28 1.65 1.45
CA ALA A 57 -16.69 2.01 1.50
C ALA A 57 -17.58 0.86 1.02
N LYS A 58 -17.25 0.27 -0.14
CA LYS A 58 -17.94 -0.92 -0.67
C LYS A 58 -17.92 -2.08 0.33
N ALA A 59 -16.76 -2.37 0.93
CA ALA A 59 -16.63 -3.43 1.93
C ALA A 59 -17.50 -3.18 3.18
N ARG A 60 -17.63 -1.93 3.64
CA ARG A 60 -18.50 -1.56 4.76
C ARG A 60 -19.97 -1.69 4.41
N LEU A 61 -20.38 -1.15 3.25
CA LEU A 61 -21.77 -1.21 2.78
C LEU A 61 -22.23 -2.65 2.54
N ALA A 62 -21.36 -3.51 2.00
CA ALA A 62 -21.67 -4.93 1.83
C ALA A 62 -21.99 -5.61 3.16
N ARG A 63 -21.25 -5.31 4.24
CA ARG A 63 -21.55 -5.86 5.57
C ARG A 63 -22.90 -5.38 6.11
N VAL A 64 -23.23 -4.11 5.92
CA VAL A 64 -24.54 -3.55 6.33
C VAL A 64 -25.68 -4.16 5.52
N ALA A 65 -25.49 -4.31 4.20
CA ALA A 65 -26.47 -4.91 3.31
C ALA A 65 -26.74 -6.39 3.64
N VAL A 66 -25.69 -7.16 3.95
CA VAL A 66 -25.84 -8.57 4.37
C VAL A 66 -26.61 -8.69 5.69
N VAL A 67 -26.38 -7.79 6.66
CA VAL A 67 -27.13 -7.79 7.94
C VAL A 67 -28.61 -7.47 7.74
N ASN A 68 -28.95 -6.55 6.83
CA ASN A 68 -30.34 -6.19 6.55
C ASN A 68 -31.13 -7.23 5.74
N VAL A 69 -30.48 -8.20 5.09
CA VAL A 69 -31.15 -9.28 4.34
C VAL A 69 -31.40 -10.51 5.22
N ALA A 70 -30.73 -10.61 6.37
CA ALA A 70 -30.85 -11.73 7.31
C ALA A 70 -31.72 -11.43 8.55
N ALA A 71 -32.34 -10.24 8.62
CA ALA A 71 -33.28 -9.81 9.65
C ALA A 71 -34.68 -9.68 9.06
#